data_AF-A0A967SYU8-F1
#
_entry.id   AF-A0A967SYU8-F1
#
_cell.length_a   1.000
_cell.length_b   1.000
_cell.length_c   1.000
_cell.angle_alpha   90.00
_cell.angle_beta   90.00
_cell.angle_gamma   90.00
#
_symmetry.space_group_name_H-M   'P 1'
#
loop_
_entity.id
_entity.type
_entity.pdbx_description
1 polymer ?
#
loop_
_entity_poly.entity_id
_entity_poly.type
_entity_poly.pdbx_seq_one_letter_code
_entity_poly.pdbx_strand_id
1 'polypeptide(L)'
;RKEQIIRKQQKTISEEERAFERQLKARLSEIREQISLFEKKLKQDQQIIALREKVVNEKQSQMKNGNVTATEYITELNKVTQAQLSQMIHRTKLVQSKIDYKTTLGISEHR
;
A
#
# COMPACT_ATOMS: atom_id res chain seq x y z
N ARG A 1 -0.67 -14.39 53.00
CA ARG A 1 -1.57 -14.88 51.93
C ARG A 1 -2.01 -13.78 50.95
N LYS A 2 -2.62 -12.67 51.41
CA LYS A 2 -2.99 -11.53 50.53
C LYS A 2 -1.81 -10.92 49.77
N GLU A 3 -0.68 -10.71 50.44
CA GLU A 3 0.54 -10.17 49.79
C GLU A 3 1.09 -11.07 48.68
N GLN A 4 1.03 -12.40 48.85
CA GLN A 4 1.47 -13.35 47.82
C GLN A 4 0.55 -13.31 46.60
N ILE A 5 -0.76 -13.11 46.80
CA ILE A 5 -1.74 -12.95 45.72
C ILE A 5 -1.46 -11.65 44.94
N ILE A 6 -1.22 -10.54 45.65
CA ILE A 6 -0.89 -9.24 45.03
C ILE A 6 0.40 -9.34 44.22
N ARG A 7 1.46 -9.97 44.75
CA ARG A 7 2.72 -10.17 44.01
C ARG A 7 2.52 -11.01 42.74
N LYS A 8 1.68 -12.05 42.80
CA LYS A 8 1.36 -12.87 41.62
C LYS A 8 0.60 -12.05 40.57
N GLN A 9 -0.39 -11.25 41.00
CA GLN A 9 -1.14 -10.36 40.10
C GLN A 9 -0.22 -9.32 39.45
N GLN A 10 0.67 -8.68 40.21
CA GLN A 10 1.66 -7.73 39.66
C GLN A 10 2.57 -8.39 38.61
N LYS A 11 3.02 -9.62 38.86
CA LYS A 11 3.81 -10.39 37.89
C LYS A 11 3.02 -10.66 36.61
N THR A 12 1.77 -11.10 36.73
CA THR A 12 0.89 -11.36 35.57
C THR A 12 0.66 -10.08 34.75
N ILE A 13 0.34 -8.96 35.39
CA ILE A 13 0.15 -7.67 34.71
C ILE A 13 1.43 -7.27 33.94
N SER A 14 2.59 -7.42 34.57
CA SER A 14 3.87 -7.11 33.91
C SER A 14 4.17 -8.02 32.71
N GLU A 15 3.79 -9.30 32.78
CA GLU A 15 3.93 -10.24 31.66
C GLU A 15 2.99 -9.89 30.50
N GLU A 16 1.74 -9.52 30.80
CA GLU A 16 0.74 -9.05 29.84
C GLU A 16 1.18 -7.76 29.15
N GLU A 17 1.69 -6.79 29.90
CA GLU A 17 2.22 -5.52 29.36
C GLU A 17 3.37 -5.78 28.39
N ARG A 18 4.34 -6.61 28.76
CA ARG A 18 5.45 -7.00 27.88
C ARG A 18 4.97 -7.73 26.63
N ALA A 19 3.94 -8.57 26.74
CA ALA A 19 3.36 -9.27 25.60
C ALA A 19 2.69 -8.28 24.64
N PHE A 20 1.91 -7.34 25.19
CA PHE A 20 1.28 -6.27 24.43
C PHE A 20 2.31 -5.41 23.69
N GLU A 21 3.37 -4.96 24.36
CA GLU A 21 4.44 -4.18 23.71
C GLU A 21 5.11 -4.92 22.56
N ARG A 22 5.39 -6.22 22.72
CA ARG A 22 5.97 -7.04 21.65
C ARG A 22 5.02 -7.14 20.46
N GLN A 23 3.73 -7.40 20.71
CA GLN A 23 2.73 -7.47 19.66
C GLN A 23 2.55 -6.13 18.93
N LEU A 24 2.55 -5.03 19.68
CA LEU A 24 2.47 -3.68 19.12
C LEU A 24 3.67 -3.38 18.21
N LYS A 25 4.89 -3.67 18.67
CA LYS A 25 6.12 -3.50 17.87
C LYS A 25 6.10 -4.32 16.58
N ALA A 26 5.69 -5.58 16.67
CA ALA A 26 5.57 -6.46 15.51
C ALA A 26 4.60 -5.88 14.48
N ARG A 27 3.39 -5.50 14.93
CA ARG A 27 2.36 -4.93 14.05
C ARG A 27 2.79 -3.61 13.40
N LEU A 28 3.44 -2.73 14.14
CA LEU A 28 3.99 -1.48 13.58
C LEU A 28 5.08 -1.75 12.54
N SER A 29 5.90 -2.79 12.73
CA SER A 29 6.91 -3.19 11.75
C SER A 29 6.27 -3.67 10.45
N GLU A 30 5.28 -4.56 10.53
CA GLU A 30 4.52 -5.06 9.38
C GLU A 30 3.87 -3.93 8.58
N ILE A 31 3.22 -2.97 9.27
CA ILE A 31 2.57 -1.83 8.61
C ILE A 31 3.61 -0.95 7.90
N ARG A 32 4.79 -0.73 8.49
CA ARG A 32 5.87 0.03 7.84
C ARG A 32 6.38 -0.66 6.58
N GLU A 33 6.49 -1.98 6.60
CA GLU A 33 6.85 -2.75 5.40
C GLU A 33 5.79 -2.60 4.31
N GLN A 34 4.50 -2.63 4.66
CA GLN A 34 3.41 -2.37 3.70
C GLN A 34 3.47 -0.96 3.11
N ILE A 35 3.75 0.07 3.92
CA ILE A 35 3.94 1.44 3.45
C ILE A 35 5.07 1.50 2.41
N SER A 36 6.25 0.97 2.77
CA SER A 36 7.43 0.92 1.89
C SER A 36 7.15 0.14 0.60
N LEU A 37 6.41 -0.97 0.69
CA LEU A 37 5.98 -1.76 -0.46
C LEU A 37 5.14 -0.94 -1.43
N PHE A 38 4.08 -0.27 -0.96
CA PHE A 38 3.21 0.52 -1.83
C PHE A 38 3.90 1.78 -2.37
N GLU A 39 4.82 2.39 -1.63
CA GLU A 39 5.65 3.48 -2.15
C GLU A 39 6.55 3.03 -3.30
N LYS A 40 7.14 1.83 -3.20
CA LYS A 40 7.92 1.22 -4.31
C LYS A 40 7.03 0.88 -5.50
N LYS A 41 5.87 0.27 -5.27
CA LYS A 41 4.91 -0.05 -6.33
C LYS A 41 4.46 1.19 -7.10
N LEU A 42 4.16 2.29 -6.40
CA LEU A 42 3.76 3.55 -7.06
C LEU A 42 4.85 4.11 -7.99
N LYS A 43 6.13 3.96 -7.64
CA LYS A 43 7.25 4.34 -8.52
C LYS A 43 7.29 3.46 -9.76
N GLN A 44 7.08 2.16 -9.60
CA GLN A 44 7.02 1.21 -10.71
C GLN A 44 5.81 1.47 -11.61
N ASP A 45 4.64 1.74 -11.02
CA ASP A 45 3.42 2.07 -11.76
C ASP A 45 3.64 3.30 -12.66
N GLN A 46 4.32 4.33 -12.14
CA GLN A 46 4.64 5.53 -12.92
C GLN A 46 5.55 5.21 -14.13
N GLN A 47 6.52 4.32 -13.96
CA GLN A 47 7.39 3.87 -15.05
C GLN A 47 6.61 3.06 -16.09
N ILE A 48 5.72 2.17 -15.65
CA ILE A 48 4.88 1.35 -16.53
C ILE A 48 3.94 2.24 -17.34
N ILE A 49 3.27 3.20 -16.70
CA ILE A 49 2.38 4.15 -17.37
C ILE A 49 3.15 4.93 -18.44
N ALA A 50 4.31 5.49 -18.09
CA ALA A 50 5.13 6.25 -19.05
C ALA A 50 5.58 5.40 -20.25
N LEU A 51 5.94 4.12 -20.03
CA LEU A 51 6.29 3.20 -21.12
C LEU A 51 5.08 2.88 -22.01
N ARG A 52 3.90 2.66 -21.40
CA ARG A 52 2.67 2.38 -22.14
C ARG A 52 2.20 3.58 -22.96
N GLU A 53 2.33 4.79 -22.43
CA GLU A 53 2.02 6.02 -23.16
C GLU A 53 2.89 6.18 -24.41
N LYS A 54 4.18 5.83 -24.34
CA LYS A 54 5.06 5.81 -25.52
C LYS A 54 4.55 4.84 -26.59
N VAL A 55 4.18 3.62 -26.19
CA VAL A 55 3.62 2.61 -27.12
C VAL A 55 2.33 3.10 -27.76
N VAL A 56 1.45 3.76 -26.99
CA VAL A 56 0.20 4.33 -27.51
C VAL A 56 0.48 5.43 -28.54
N ASN A 57 1.45 6.31 -28.30
CA ASN A 57 1.84 7.36 -29.24
C ASN A 57 2.40 6.79 -30.56
N GLU A 58 3.19 5.71 -30.48
CA GLU A 58 3.67 4.98 -31.66
C GLU A 58 2.52 4.35 -32.43
N LYS A 59 1.60 3.66 -31.74
CA LYS A 59 0.41 3.05 -32.37
C LYS A 59 -0.52 4.08 -32.97
N GLN A 60 -0.67 5.24 -32.35
CA GLN A 60 -1.46 6.34 -32.91
C GLN A 60 -0.89 6.81 -34.26
N SER A 61 0.43 6.94 -34.35
CA SER A 61 1.12 7.36 -35.57
C SER A 61 1.01 6.29 -36.66
N GLN A 62 1.22 5.02 -36.31
CA GLN A 62 1.05 3.89 -37.23
C GLN A 62 -0.40 3.79 -37.74
N MET A 63 -1.40 4.06 -36.88
CA MET A 63 -2.81 4.02 -37.25
C MET A 63 -3.14 5.13 -38.25
N LYS A 64 -2.65 6.35 -38.01
CA LYS A 64 -2.83 7.49 -38.92
C LYS A 64 -2.23 7.22 -40.31
N ASN A 65 -1.14 6.46 -40.36
CA ASN A 65 -0.49 6.05 -41.61
C ASN A 65 -1.13 4.80 -42.24
N GLY A 66 -2.13 4.18 -41.59
CA GLY A 66 -2.81 2.98 -42.09
C GLY A 66 -2.06 1.66 -41.84
N ASN A 67 -0.95 1.69 -41.10
CA ASN A 67 -0.12 0.50 -40.81
C ASN A 67 -0.72 -0.42 -39.74
N VAL A 68 -1.60 0.11 -38.87
CA VAL A 68 -2.32 -0.65 -37.84
C VAL A 68 -3.78 -0.22 -37.79
N THR A 69 -4.63 -1.06 -37.23
CA THR A 69 -6.06 -0.80 -37.10
C THR A 69 -6.39 0.10 -35.90
N ALA A 70 -7.57 0.73 -35.92
CA ALA A 70 -8.10 1.46 -34.77
C ALA A 70 -8.28 0.57 -33.53
N THR A 71 -8.63 -0.72 -33.73
CA THR A 71 -8.77 -1.70 -32.66
C THR A 71 -7.45 -1.95 -31.93
N GLU A 72 -6.34 -2.05 -32.66
CA GLU A 72 -5.01 -2.21 -32.06
C GLU A 72 -4.59 -0.98 -31.25
N TYR A 73 -4.86 0.23 -31.78
CA TYR A 73 -4.62 1.48 -31.05
C TYR A 73 -5.44 1.56 -29.75
N ILE A 74 -6.76 1.30 -29.82
CA ILE A 74 -7.65 1.31 -28.65
C ILE A 74 -7.23 0.25 -27.63
N THR A 75 -6.73 -0.90 -28.08
CA THR A 75 -6.24 -1.96 -27.20
C THR A 75 -5.04 -1.49 -26.38
N GLU A 76 -4.07 -0.81 -26.98
CA GLU A 76 -2.94 -0.24 -26.22
C GLU A 76 -3.38 0.92 -25.32
N LEU A 77 -4.32 1.76 -25.76
CA LEU A 77 -4.89 2.82 -24.93
C LEU A 77 -5.56 2.25 -23.68
N ASN A 78 -6.32 1.16 -23.80
CA ASN A 78 -6.94 0.48 -22.67
C ASN A 78 -5.90 -0.06 -21.67
N LYS A 79 -4.72 -0.49 -22.14
CA LYS A 79 -3.63 -0.94 -21.25
C LYS A 79 -3.02 0.22 -20.45
N VAL A 80 -2.98 1.43 -20.99
CA VAL A 80 -2.62 2.63 -20.22
C VAL A 80 -3.64 2.86 -19.10
N THR A 81 -4.94 2.83 -19.44
CA THR A 81 -6.01 3.00 -18.45
C THR A 81 -5.96 1.96 -17.33
N GLN A 82 -5.69 0.69 -17.67
CA GLN A 82 -5.51 -0.38 -16.67
C GLN A 82 -4.30 -0.13 -15.75
N ALA A 83 -3.19 0.37 -16.29
CA ALA A 83 -2.02 0.72 -15.50
C ALA A 83 -2.30 1.89 -14.54
N GLN A 84 -3.02 2.92 -15.02
CA GLN A 84 -3.47 4.04 -14.19
C GLN A 84 -4.42 3.59 -13.07
N LEU A 85 -5.37 2.70 -13.36
CA LEU A 85 -6.26 2.13 -12.34
C LEU A 85 -5.47 1.36 -11.27
N SER A 86 -4.46 0.59 -11.69
CA SER A 86 -3.59 -0.15 -10.77
C SER A 86 -2.82 0.78 -9.84
N GLN A 87 -2.30 1.89 -10.38
CA GLN A 87 -1.67 2.95 -9.59
C GLN A 87 -2.63 3.56 -8.56
N MET A 88 -3.88 3.85 -8.95
CA MET A 88 -4.89 4.37 -8.03
C MET A 88 -5.19 3.40 -6.89
N ILE A 89 -5.28 2.10 -7.18
CA ILE A 89 -5.47 1.06 -6.15
C ILE A 89 -4.28 1.06 -5.18
N HIS A 90 -3.05 1.07 -5.69
CA HIS A 90 -1.85 1.11 -4.83
C HIS A 90 -1.77 2.39 -4.00
N ARG A 91 -2.21 3.53 -4.53
CA ARG A 91 -2.29 4.80 -3.79
C ARG A 91 -3.29 4.72 -2.64
N THR A 92 -4.48 4.16 -2.89
CA THR A 92 -5.48 3.93 -1.84
C THR A 92 -4.95 3.00 -0.76
N LYS A 93 -4.26 1.92 -1.15
CA LYS A 93 -3.63 1.00 -0.18
C LYS A 93 -2.53 1.67 0.63
N LEU A 94 -1.71 2.53 0.04
CA LEU A 94 -0.72 3.32 0.77
C LEU A 94 -1.37 4.23 1.83
N VAL A 95 -2.45 4.93 1.45
CA VAL A 95 -3.21 5.78 2.39
C VAL A 95 -3.78 4.94 3.53
N GLN A 96 -4.39 3.79 3.22
CA GLN A 96 -4.90 2.87 4.23
C GLN A 96 -3.80 2.42 5.19
N SER A 97 -2.64 1.99 4.70
CA SER A 97 -1.53 1.57 5.56
C SER A 97 -1.01 2.71 6.46
N LYS A 98 -1.02 3.96 5.98
CA LYS A 98 -0.67 5.13 6.80
C LYS A 98 -1.71 5.40 7.89
N ILE A 99 -2.99 5.21 7.61
CA ILE A 99 -4.06 5.29 8.60
C ILE A 99 -3.90 4.17 9.64
N ASP A 100 -3.68 2.93 9.19
CA ASP A 100 -3.48 1.77 10.07
C ASP A 100 -2.31 1.99 11.03
N TYR A 101 -1.23 2.60 10.55
CA TYR A 101 -0.07 2.96 11.36
C TYR A 101 -0.43 3.96 12.46
N LYS A 102 -1.12 5.05 12.12
CA LYS A 102 -1.57 6.07 13.07
C LYS A 102 -2.54 5.49 14.11
N THR A 103 -3.52 4.69 13.67
CA THR A 103 -4.48 4.02 14.56
C THR A 103 -3.79 3.03 15.49
N THR A 104 -2.81 2.26 14.99
CA THR A 104 -2.03 1.33 15.82
C THR A 104 -1.17 2.07 16.85
N LEU A 105 -0.67 3.27 16.53
CA LEU A 105 0.00 4.15 17.49
C LEU A 105 -0.96 4.83 18.49
N GLY A 106 -2.28 4.71 18.30
CA GLY A 106 -3.28 5.41 19.11
C GLY A 106 -3.43 6.90 18.77
N ILE A 107 -2.89 7.36 17.63
CA ILE A 107 -3.04 8.73 17.12
C ILE A 107 -4.29 8.75 16.23
N SER A 108 -5.46 8.83 16.85
CA SER A 108 -6.73 9.07 16.13
C SER A 108 -7.08 10.56 16.19
N GLU A 109 -7.29 11.20 15.03
CA GLU A 109 -7.74 12.61 14.92
C GLU A 109 -9.18 12.84 15.44
N HIS A 110 -9.84 11.79 15.93
CA HIS A 110 -11.12 11.86 16.63
C HIS A 110 -10.93 11.41 18.10
N ARG A 111 -10.41 12.33 18.93
CA ARG A 111 -10.70 12.39 20.36
C ARG A 111 -11.13 13.81 20.70
#